data_AF-A0A833T2M2-F1
#
_entry.id   AF-A0A833T2M2-F1
#
_cell.length_a   1.000
_cell.length_b   1.000
_cell.length_c   1.000
_cell.angle_alpha   90.00
_cell.angle_beta   90.00
_cell.angle_gamma   90.00
#
_symmetry.space_group_name_H-M   'P 1'
#
loop_
_entity.id
_entity.type
_entity.pdbx_description
1 polymer ?
#
loop_
_entity_poly.entity_id
_entity_poly.type
_entity_poly.pdbx_seq_one_letter_code
_entity_poly.pdbx_strand_id
1 'polypeptide(L)'
;MAYEATNSIAFGAITAHHLDVIHACRPDGTAFKVPSDNTPSQAIALDQTREAMRREDDAAESTRQTGVVTLKFNGLWMPVEVDVISLRRAIGLPDHDIFTQGIFHQFNPTPATNPTMEDVDHLEDEEMQET
;
A
#
# COMPACT_ATOMS: atom_id res chain seq x y z
N MET A 1 -6.49 -18.05 23.67
CA MET A 1 -5.68 -19.12 24.33
C MET A 1 -5.76 -19.02 25.85
N ALA A 2 -5.50 -20.09 26.62
CA ALA A 2 -5.55 -20.05 28.10
C ALA A 2 -4.66 -18.96 28.71
N TYR A 3 -3.50 -18.66 28.11
CA TYR A 3 -2.57 -17.63 28.58
C TYR A 3 -3.09 -16.19 28.46
N GLU A 4 -3.81 -15.87 27.39
CA GLU A 4 -4.44 -14.55 27.18
C GLU A 4 -5.51 -14.28 28.25
N ALA A 5 -6.33 -15.30 28.53
CA ALA A 5 -7.37 -15.24 29.56
C ALA A 5 -6.79 -15.12 30.97
N THR A 6 -5.68 -15.81 31.27
CA THR A 6 -5.03 -15.75 32.59
C THR A 6 -4.34 -14.41 32.84
N ASN A 7 -3.78 -13.77 31.81
CA ASN A 7 -3.02 -12.52 31.98
C ASN A 7 -3.80 -11.26 31.59
N SER A 8 -5.05 -11.39 31.15
CA SER A 8 -5.85 -10.27 30.61
C SER A 8 -5.13 -9.52 29.48
N ILE A 9 -4.38 -10.24 28.64
CA ILE A 9 -3.66 -9.70 27.49
C ILE A 9 -4.34 -10.22 26.23
N ALA A 10 -4.63 -9.33 25.28
CA ALA A 10 -5.07 -9.70 23.93
C ALA A 10 -3.89 -9.52 22.96
N PHE A 11 -3.48 -10.60 22.30
CA PHE A 11 -2.49 -10.51 21.23
C PHE A 11 -3.16 -10.16 19.91
N GLY A 12 -2.50 -9.32 19.12
CA GLY A 12 -2.91 -9.12 17.73
C GLY A 12 -2.59 -10.36 16.88
N ALA A 13 -3.11 -10.37 15.66
CA ALA A 13 -3.06 -11.56 14.80
C ALA A 13 -1.62 -12.02 14.48
N ILE A 14 -0.68 -11.09 14.35
CA ILE A 14 0.72 -11.40 14.04
C ILE A 14 1.38 -12.08 15.24
N THR A 15 1.21 -11.48 16.43
CA THR A 15 1.75 -12.02 17.68
C THR A 15 1.14 -13.37 18.02
N ALA A 16 -0.18 -13.52 17.89
CA ALA A 16 -0.87 -14.77 18.15
C ALA A 16 -0.37 -15.91 17.24
N HIS A 17 -0.20 -15.63 15.95
CA HIS A 17 0.31 -16.63 15.00
C HIS A 17 1.76 -17.02 15.31
N HIS A 18 2.63 -16.05 15.61
CA HIS A 18 4.00 -16.34 16.01
C HIS A 18 4.07 -17.24 17.26
N LEU A 19 3.26 -16.92 18.28
CA LEU A 19 3.22 -17.69 19.52
C LEU A 19 2.67 -19.10 19.33
N ASP A 20 1.69 -19.28 18.43
CA ASP A 20 1.16 -20.60 18.07
C ASP A 20 2.23 -21.49 17.42
N VAL A 21 2.99 -20.95 16.46
CA VAL A 21 4.10 -21.67 15.81
C VAL A 21 5.17 -22.07 16.83
N ILE A 22 5.60 -21.15 17.70
CA ILE A 22 6.60 -21.44 18.72
C ILE A 22 6.10 -22.49 19.73
N HIS A 23 4.82 -22.44 20.08
CA HIS A 23 4.21 -23.41 20.98
C HIS A 23 4.12 -24.81 20.34
N ALA A 24 3.74 -24.90 19.07
CA ALA A 24 3.66 -26.16 18.33
C ALA A 24 5.01 -26.88 18.20
N CYS A 25 6.13 -26.15 18.24
CA CYS A 25 7.47 -26.74 18.25
C CYS A 25 7.92 -27.28 19.62
N ARG A 26 7.09 -27.16 20.67
CA ARG A 26 7.43 -27.64 22.01
C ARG A 26 6.85 -29.03 22.28
N PRO A 27 7.48 -29.82 23.17
CA PRO A 27 6.93 -31.10 23.60
C PRO A 27 5.55 -30.93 24.24
N ASP A 28 4.69 -31.93 24.03
CA ASP A 28 3.36 -31.98 24.61
C ASP A 28 3.39 -31.85 26.14
N GLY A 29 2.46 -31.06 26.69
CA GLY A 29 2.38 -30.78 28.12
C GLY A 29 3.29 -29.64 28.62
N THR A 30 4.07 -29.01 27.73
CA THR A 30 4.83 -27.81 28.10
C THR A 30 3.89 -26.63 28.35
N ALA A 31 4.02 -25.99 29.51
CA ALA A 31 3.25 -24.78 29.81
C ALA A 31 3.54 -23.68 28.78
N PHE A 32 2.48 -23.04 28.29
CA PHE A 32 2.59 -21.90 27.40
C PHE A 32 3.24 -20.72 28.14
N LYS A 33 4.26 -20.12 27.51
CA LYS A 33 4.88 -18.86 27.96
C LYS A 33 5.21 -18.03 26.73
N VAL A 34 4.99 -16.73 26.82
CA VAL A 34 5.50 -15.77 25.82
C VAL A 34 7.03 -15.74 25.94
N PRO A 35 7.76 -16.04 24.86
CA PRO A 35 9.21 -15.89 24.83
C PRO A 35 9.65 -14.45 25.15
N SER A 36 10.81 -14.27 25.78
CA SER A 36 11.36 -12.95 26.14
C SER A 36 12.37 -12.43 25.12
N ASP A 37 12.40 -13.01 23.92
CA ASP A 37 13.26 -12.58 22.82
C ASP A 37 12.64 -11.40 22.06
N ASN A 38 13.39 -10.91 21.08
CA ASN A 38 13.05 -9.70 20.35
C ASN A 38 11.83 -9.91 19.44
N THR A 39 11.61 -11.13 18.96
CA THR A 39 10.60 -11.51 17.97
C THR A 39 9.16 -11.26 18.42
N PRO A 40 8.69 -11.73 19.60
CA PRO A 40 7.35 -11.42 20.10
C PRO A 40 7.17 -9.93 20.38
N SER A 41 8.22 -9.24 20.83
CA SER A 41 8.16 -7.78 21.03
C SER A 41 7.95 -7.03 19.71
N GLN A 42 8.64 -7.46 18.65
CA GLN A 42 8.45 -6.91 17.30
C GLN A 42 7.06 -7.25 16.74
N ALA A 43 6.57 -8.48 16.94
CA ALA A 43 5.23 -8.88 16.51
C ALA A 43 4.14 -8.01 17.18
N ILE A 44 4.29 -7.72 18.48
CA ILE A 44 3.39 -6.83 19.22
C ILE A 44 3.45 -5.41 18.64
N ALA A 45 4.65 -4.90 18.36
CA ALA A 45 4.80 -3.58 17.75
C ALA A 45 4.13 -3.51 16.37
N LEU A 46 4.29 -4.53 15.53
CA LEU A 46 3.63 -4.62 14.22
C LEU A 46 2.10 -4.67 14.33
N ASP A 47 1.56 -5.43 15.29
CA ASP A 47 0.13 -5.45 15.55
C ASP A 47 -0.37 -4.06 15.98
N GLN A 48 0.38 -3.34 16.83
CA GLN A 48 0.05 -1.97 17.24
C GLN A 48 0.08 -1.00 16.05
N THR A 49 1.10 -1.06 15.20
CA THR A 49 1.19 -0.23 13.99
C THR A 49 0.05 -0.52 13.04
N ARG A 50 -0.28 -1.80 12.81
CA ARG A 50 -1.42 -2.20 11.97
C ARG A 50 -2.75 -1.65 12.49
N GLU A 51 -2.99 -1.72 13.78
CA GLU A 51 -4.20 -1.16 14.39
C GLU A 51 -4.23 0.36 14.34
N ALA A 52 -3.07 1.02 14.45
CA ALA A 52 -2.97 2.47 14.25
C ALA A 52 -3.31 2.87 12.81
N MET A 53 -2.73 2.20 11.81
CA MET A 53 -3.05 2.43 10.40
C MET A 53 -4.53 2.19 10.10
N ARG A 54 -5.13 1.12 10.63
CA ARG A 54 -6.58 0.89 10.50
C ARG A 54 -7.42 2.02 11.08
N ARG A 55 -7.07 2.51 12.27
CA ARG A 55 -7.79 3.65 12.88
C ARG A 55 -7.63 4.93 12.07
N GLU A 56 -6.47 5.15 11.48
CA GLU A 56 -6.23 6.28 10.57
C GLU A 56 -7.04 6.14 9.29
N ASP A 57 -7.08 4.94 8.69
CA ASP A 57 -7.91 4.63 7.53
C ASP A 57 -9.40 4.83 7.83
N ASP A 58 -9.90 4.32 8.97
CA ASP A 58 -11.30 4.48 9.41
C ASP A 58 -11.65 5.97 9.67
N ALA A 59 -10.69 6.73 10.20
CA ALA A 59 -10.85 8.18 10.42
C ALA A 59 -10.79 8.98 9.11
N ALA A 60 -9.95 8.57 8.16
CA ALA A 60 -9.89 9.14 6.82
C ALA A 60 -11.16 8.81 6.02
N GLU A 61 -11.69 7.59 6.11
CA GLU A 61 -13.00 7.21 5.58
C GLU A 61 -14.15 8.04 6.17
N SER A 62 -14.03 8.41 7.45
CA SER A 62 -15.01 9.31 8.10
C SER A 62 -14.96 10.73 7.51
N THR A 63 -13.84 11.13 6.92
CA THR A 63 -13.69 12.36 6.13
C THR A 63 -13.93 12.05 4.66
N ARG A 64 -15.19 11.71 4.30
CA ARG A 64 -15.59 11.31 2.94
C ARG A 64 -14.98 12.23 1.88
N GLN A 65 -13.96 11.74 1.19
CA GLN A 65 -13.39 12.43 0.04
C GLN A 65 -14.36 12.23 -1.13
N THR A 66 -15.19 13.24 -1.40
CA THR A 66 -16.08 13.22 -2.56
C THR A 66 -15.40 13.84 -3.78
N GLY A 67 -15.70 13.29 -4.96
CA GLY A 67 -15.21 13.77 -6.24
C GLY A 67 -16.33 13.74 -7.28
N VAL A 68 -16.26 14.60 -8.28
CA VAL A 68 -17.23 14.61 -9.38
C VAL A 68 -16.68 13.80 -10.54
N VAL A 69 -17.40 12.77 -10.96
CA VAL A 69 -17.10 11.97 -12.16
C VAL A 69 -18.18 12.16 -13.21
N THR A 70 -17.81 12.04 -14.48
CA THR A 70 -18.78 12.12 -15.58
C THR A 70 -19.24 10.71 -15.95
N LEU A 71 -20.54 10.46 -15.85
CA LEU A 71 -21.16 9.17 -16.15
C LEU A 71 -22.12 9.31 -17.31
N LYS A 72 -22.20 8.26 -18.16
CA LYS A 72 -23.13 8.23 -19.29
C LYS A 72 -24.42 7.51 -18.87
N PHE A 73 -25.53 8.24 -18.80
CA PHE A 73 -26.86 7.72 -18.52
C PHE A 73 -27.80 8.02 -19.68
N ASN A 74 -28.48 7.00 -20.21
CA ASN A 74 -29.41 7.14 -21.34
C ASN A 74 -28.84 7.93 -22.54
N GLY A 75 -27.55 7.78 -22.81
CA GLY A 75 -26.86 8.48 -23.90
C GLY A 75 -26.33 9.88 -23.58
N LEU A 76 -26.69 10.45 -22.43
CA LEU A 76 -26.26 11.78 -21.98
C LEU A 76 -25.13 11.66 -20.95
N TRP A 77 -24.12 12.52 -21.06
CA TRP A 77 -23.04 12.64 -20.07
C TRP A 77 -23.48 13.57 -18.94
N MET A 78 -23.42 13.09 -17.70
CA MET A 78 -23.83 13.84 -16.51
C MET A 78 -22.74 13.82 -15.45
N PRO A 79 -22.47 14.96 -14.77
CA PRO A 79 -21.61 14.98 -13.60
C PRO A 79 -22.33 14.35 -12.39
N VAL A 80 -21.66 13.44 -11.70
CA VAL A 80 -22.17 12.76 -10.50
C VAL A 80 -21.12 12.84 -9.41
N GLU A 81 -21.53 13.30 -8.23
CA GLU A 81 -20.69 13.27 -7.04
C GLU A 81 -20.64 11.85 -6.48
N VAL A 82 -19.43 11.33 -6.28
CA VAL A 82 -19.17 9.98 -5.81
C VAL A 82 -18.14 10.00 -4.68
N ASP A 83 -18.25 9.01 -3.79
CA ASP A 83 -17.23 8.72 -2.79
C ASP A 83 -15.99 8.10 -3.48
N VAL A 84 -14.82 8.74 -3.31
CA VAL A 84 -13.59 8.37 -4.02
C VAL A 84 -13.08 6.99 -3.59
N ILE A 85 -13.20 6.64 -2.31
CA ILE A 85 -12.74 5.35 -1.78
C ILE A 85 -13.61 4.22 -2.34
N SER A 86 -14.93 4.38 -2.29
CA SER A 86 -15.90 3.44 -2.88
C SER A 86 -15.65 3.25 -4.37
N LEU A 87 -15.37 4.34 -5.09
CA LEU A 87 -15.03 4.27 -6.51
C LEU A 87 -13.74 3.46 -6.73
N ARG A 88 -12.65 3.76 -6.00
CA ARG A 88 -11.36 3.06 -6.10
C ARG A 88 -11.52 1.55 -5.87
N ARG A 89 -12.23 1.16 -4.81
CA ARG A 89 -12.55 -0.25 -4.51
C ARG A 89 -13.30 -0.93 -5.64
N ALA A 90 -14.29 -0.26 -6.22
CA ALA A 90 -15.09 -0.81 -7.32
C ALA A 90 -14.26 -1.10 -8.58
N ILE A 91 -13.17 -0.35 -8.80
CA ILE A 91 -12.27 -0.52 -9.96
C ILE A 91 -10.95 -1.22 -9.60
N GLY A 92 -10.81 -1.74 -8.38
CA GLY A 92 -9.62 -2.47 -7.93
C GLY A 92 -8.37 -1.60 -7.74
N LEU A 93 -8.53 -0.29 -7.53
CA LEU A 93 -7.42 0.60 -7.19
C LEU A 93 -7.14 0.62 -5.68
N PRO A 94 -5.89 0.92 -5.27
CA PRO A 94 -5.55 1.12 -3.86
C PRO A 94 -6.39 2.22 -3.21
N ASP A 95 -6.80 2.01 -1.96
CA ASP A 95 -7.62 2.97 -1.21
C ASP A 95 -6.84 4.25 -0.86
N HIS A 96 -5.52 4.17 -0.74
CA HIS A 96 -4.63 5.31 -0.53
C HIS A 96 -4.17 5.93 -1.85
N ASP A 97 -3.84 7.22 -1.82
CA ASP A 97 -3.28 7.90 -2.98
C ASP A 97 -1.81 7.49 -3.19
N ILE A 98 -1.55 6.81 -4.31
CA ILE A 98 -0.21 6.32 -4.68
C ILE A 98 0.73 7.44 -5.18
N PHE A 99 0.20 8.64 -5.46
CA PHE A 99 0.96 9.74 -6.03
C PHE A 99 1.26 10.86 -5.04
N THR A 100 0.70 10.86 -3.83
CA THR A 100 0.86 11.97 -2.85
C THR A 100 2.24 12.05 -2.19
N GLN A 101 3.05 10.99 -2.24
CA GLN A 101 4.39 11.00 -1.65
C GLN A 101 5.40 10.29 -2.55
N GLY A 102 6.49 11.00 -2.91
CA GLY A 102 7.63 10.44 -3.66
C GLY A 102 8.08 11.27 -4.87
N ILE A 103 9.17 10.83 -5.51
CA ILE A 103 9.81 11.49 -6.66
C ILE A 103 8.90 11.69 -7.88
N PHE A 104 7.79 10.94 -7.96
CA PHE A 104 6.83 11.00 -9.06
C PHE A 104 5.85 12.17 -8.95
N HIS A 105 5.79 12.86 -7.81
CA HIS A 105 4.87 13.97 -7.61
C HIS A 105 5.36 15.30 -8.22
N GLN A 106 6.68 15.47 -8.33
CA GLN A 106 7.33 16.70 -8.82
C GLN A 106 7.92 16.54 -10.22
N PHE A 107 7.76 15.39 -10.85
CA PHE A 107 8.30 15.17 -12.18
C PHE A 107 7.48 15.95 -13.21
N ASN A 108 7.88 17.20 -13.43
CA ASN A 108 7.48 17.98 -14.58
C ASN A 108 8.66 17.90 -15.57
N PRO A 109 8.62 17.02 -16.58
CA PRO A 109 9.73 16.89 -17.52
C PRO A 109 10.00 18.26 -18.12
N THR A 110 11.25 18.72 -18.03
CA THR A 110 11.65 19.94 -18.72
C THR A 110 11.33 19.76 -20.21
N PRO A 111 10.59 20.69 -20.83
CA PRO A 111 10.34 20.61 -22.26
C PRO A 111 11.68 20.49 -22.98
N ALA A 112 11.76 19.58 -23.95
CA ALA A 112 12.97 19.33 -24.70
C ALA A 112 13.52 20.66 -25.23
N THR A 113 14.76 20.99 -24.89
CA THR A 113 15.42 22.25 -25.31
C THR A 113 15.43 22.39 -26.83
N ASN A 114 15.44 21.26 -27.54
CA ASN A 114 15.28 21.20 -28.98
C ASN A 114 14.40 20.00 -29.36
N PRO A 115 13.08 20.18 -29.57
CA PRO A 115 12.17 19.09 -29.92
C PRO A 115 12.39 18.56 -31.34
N THR A 116 13.18 19.25 -32.15
CA THR A 116 13.53 18.89 -33.52
C THR A 116 15.01 18.52 -33.64
N MET A 117 15.66 18.15 -32.53
CA MET A 117 17.03 17.68 -32.55
C MET A 117 17.08 16.40 -33.39
N GLU A 118 17.73 16.49 -34.55
CA GLU A 118 17.95 15.36 -35.44
C GLU A 118 18.86 14.35 -34.71
N ASP A 119 18.50 13.08 -34.79
CA ASP A 119 19.17 11.98 -34.09
C ASP A 119 20.45 11.60 -34.83
N VAL A 120 21.44 12.50 -34.76
CA VAL A 120 22.73 12.39 -35.44
C VAL A 120 23.51 11.14 -35.03
N ASP A 121 23.28 10.63 -33.81
CA ASP A 121 23.96 9.46 -33.27
C ASP A 121 23.46 8.14 -33.89
N HIS A 122 22.29 8.17 -34.56
CA HIS A 122 21.69 7.04 -35.26
C HIS A 122 21.64 7.24 -36.78
N LEU A 123 22.36 8.25 -37.30
CA LEU A 123 22.62 8.32 -38.73
C LEU A 123 23.50 7.12 -39.10
N GLU A 124 22.99 6.24 -39.95
CA GLU A 124 23.79 5.16 -40.55
C GLU A 124 24.99 5.81 -41.24
N ASP A 125 26.22 5.37 -40.90
CA ASP A 125 27.44 5.84 -41.53
C ASP A 125 27.33 5.60 -43.04
N GLU A 126 26.96 6.64 -43.81
CA GLU A 126 26.96 6.59 -45.26
C GLU A 126 28.40 6.38 -45.73
N GLU A 127 28.66 5.12 -46.09
CA GLU A 127 29.80 4.53 -46.80
C GLU A 127 30.96 5.47 -47.11
N MET A 128 32.08 5.26 -46.41
CA MET A 128 33.39 5.80 -46.78
C MET A 128 33.73 5.43 -48.24
N GLN A 129 33.85 6.49 -49.03
CA GLN A 129 34.20 6.55 -50.46
C GLN A 129 35.37 5.64 -50.87
N GLU A 130 35.19 4.82 -51.91
CA GLU A 130 36.28 4.34 -52.77
C GLU A 130 36.41 5.24 -54.00
N THR A 131 37.44 6.10 -54.03
CA THR A 131 38.31 6.34 -55.20
C THR A 131 39.65 6.91 -54.74
#